data_AF-A0A074W4I3-F1
#
_entry.id   AF-A0A074W4I3-F1
#
_cell.length_a   1.000
_cell.length_b   1.000
_cell.length_c   1.000
_cell.angle_alpha   90.00
_cell.angle_beta   90.00
_cell.angle_gamma   90.00
#
_symmetry.space_group_name_H-M   'P 1'
#
loop_
_entity.id
_entity.type
_entity.pdbx_description
1 polymer ?
#
loop_
_entity_poly.entity_id
_entity_poly.type
_entity_poly.pdbx_seq_one_letter_code
_entity_poly.pdbx_strand_id
1 'polypeptide(L)'
;MLVQLDEILTGWTTDQKLEFNQMPLRLAGSEPCLFYSVLATASVMMPPGLVNPGIPRWLSARTVECINQVLQDPKRAYSDAAILTVNMVALFEGCSGHGAAAAEHQPILRRMVDERGGLTSIARKDNEDSKNLVRFIAWADRVIRCQTGNPLMFEDFKEEESVTKTDWNGIWARMERRVEENNPQPIEELPDC
;
A
#
# COMPACT_ATOMS: atom_id res chain seq x y z
N MET A 1 -2.94 -2.31 -11.50
CA MET A 1 -2.13 -2.70 -10.32
C MET A 1 -0.89 -3.51 -10.68
N LEU A 2 -0.98 -4.63 -11.43
CA LEU A 2 0.19 -5.46 -11.79
C LEU A 2 1.30 -4.73 -12.55
N VAL A 3 0.95 -3.79 -13.44
CA VAL A 3 1.93 -3.16 -14.34
C VAL A 3 2.83 -2.12 -13.64
N GLN A 4 2.43 -1.63 -12.47
CA GLN A 4 3.22 -0.70 -11.66
C GLN A 4 4.21 -1.44 -10.74
N LEU A 5 4.01 -2.74 -10.50
CA LEU A 5 4.86 -3.53 -9.61
C LEU A 5 6.24 -3.84 -10.20
N ASP A 6 6.39 -3.82 -11.52
CA ASP A 6 7.67 -4.11 -12.18
C ASP A 6 8.80 -3.17 -11.75
N GLU A 7 8.45 -1.92 -11.48
CA GLU A 7 9.38 -0.89 -11.04
C GLU A 7 9.92 -1.15 -9.64
N ILE A 8 9.18 -1.90 -8.82
CA ILE A 8 9.37 -1.98 -7.37
C ILE A 8 9.60 -3.40 -6.84
N LEU A 9 9.25 -4.41 -7.63
CA LEU A 9 9.50 -5.83 -7.39
C LEU A 9 10.50 -6.33 -8.44
N THR A 10 11.64 -5.64 -8.50
CA THR A 10 12.71 -5.94 -9.44
C THR A 10 13.25 -7.36 -9.21
N GLY A 11 13.36 -8.14 -10.28
CA GLY A 11 13.84 -9.52 -10.23
C GLY A 11 12.78 -10.57 -9.85
N TRP A 12 11.53 -10.16 -9.62
CA TRP A 12 10.42 -11.09 -9.37
C TRP A 12 9.77 -11.58 -10.67
N THR A 13 9.33 -12.84 -10.66
CA THR A 13 8.52 -13.42 -11.74
C THR A 13 7.10 -12.84 -11.72
N THR A 14 6.37 -13.00 -12.83
CA THR A 14 4.96 -12.59 -12.93
C THR A 14 4.11 -13.23 -11.84
N ASP A 15 4.32 -14.51 -11.56
CA ASP A 15 3.55 -15.24 -10.54
C ASP A 15 3.81 -14.71 -9.13
N GLN A 16 5.07 -14.39 -8.81
CA GLN A 16 5.42 -13.79 -7.52
C GLN A 16 4.78 -12.41 -7.34
N LYS A 17 4.76 -11.60 -8.41
CA LYS A 17 4.09 -10.28 -8.41
C LYS A 17 2.58 -10.41 -8.25
N LEU A 18 1.98 -11.41 -8.92
CA LEU A 18 0.56 -11.72 -8.79
C LEU A 18 0.21 -12.13 -7.37
N GLU A 19 0.97 -13.04 -6.79
CA GLU A 19 0.78 -13.52 -5.41
C GLU A 19 0.87 -12.36 -4.40
N PHE A 20 1.88 -11.49 -4.53
CA PHE A 20 2.02 -10.30 -3.69
C PHE A 20 0.81 -9.35 -3.80
N ASN A 21 0.31 -9.14 -5.02
CA ASN A 21 -0.86 -8.28 -5.26
C ASN A 21 -2.18 -8.86 -4.74
N GLN A 22 -2.26 -10.16 -4.52
CA GLN A 22 -3.46 -10.79 -4.00
C GLN A 22 -3.59 -10.64 -2.47
N MET A 23 -2.47 -10.49 -1.75
CA MET A 23 -2.50 -10.33 -0.29
C MET A 23 -3.43 -9.20 0.19
N PRO A 24 -3.37 -7.95 -0.33
CA PRO A 24 -4.30 -6.90 0.10
C PRO A 24 -5.77 -7.27 -0.12
N LEU A 25 -6.09 -7.97 -1.22
CA LEU A 25 -7.46 -8.40 -1.53
C LEU A 25 -7.94 -9.52 -0.59
N ARG A 26 -7.07 -10.48 -0.27
CA ARG A 26 -7.38 -11.54 0.71
C ARG A 26 -7.63 -10.95 2.09
N LEU A 27 -6.77 -10.03 2.52
CA LEU A 27 -6.89 -9.36 3.82
C LEU A 27 -8.08 -8.39 3.88
N ALA A 28 -8.51 -7.80 2.77
CA ALA A 28 -9.64 -6.87 2.73
C ALA A 28 -10.97 -7.48 3.22
N GLY A 29 -11.12 -8.81 3.13
CA GLY A 29 -12.28 -9.51 3.70
C GLY A 29 -12.29 -9.55 5.23
N SER A 30 -11.16 -9.28 5.89
CA SER A 30 -11.04 -9.35 7.35
C SER A 30 -11.34 -8.03 8.06
N GLU A 31 -11.08 -6.90 7.41
CA GLU A 31 -11.28 -5.57 8.00
C GLU A 31 -11.82 -4.56 6.97
N PRO A 32 -12.95 -3.87 7.27
CA PRO A 32 -13.53 -2.88 6.36
C PRO A 32 -12.60 -1.73 5.99
N CYS A 33 -11.70 -1.32 6.90
CA CYS A 33 -10.78 -0.23 6.63
C CYS A 33 -9.81 -0.55 5.48
N LEU A 34 -9.36 -1.80 5.38
CA LEU A 34 -8.50 -2.24 4.28
C LEU A 34 -9.28 -2.33 2.98
N PHE A 35 -10.51 -2.84 3.01
CA PHE A 35 -11.38 -2.89 1.83
C PHE A 35 -11.55 -1.50 1.19
N TYR A 36 -11.92 -0.50 1.99
CA TYR A 36 -12.08 0.86 1.48
C TYR A 36 -10.75 1.48 1.04
N SER A 37 -9.64 1.21 1.74
CA SER A 37 -8.31 1.71 1.37
C SER A 37 -7.83 1.17 0.03
N VAL A 38 -8.03 -0.13 -0.22
CA VAL A 38 -7.69 -0.78 -1.50
C VAL A 38 -8.50 -0.16 -2.64
N LEU A 39 -9.80 0.07 -2.44
CA LEU A 39 -10.63 0.73 -3.45
C LEU A 39 -10.22 2.20 -3.66
N ALA A 40 -9.94 2.95 -2.60
CA ALA A 40 -9.48 4.33 -2.69
C ALA A 40 -8.20 4.42 -3.52
N THR A 41 -7.23 3.58 -3.19
CA THR A 41 -5.96 3.41 -3.92
C THR A 41 -6.19 3.07 -5.38
N ALA A 42 -7.00 2.05 -5.67
CA ALA A 42 -7.30 1.65 -7.03
C ALA A 42 -7.94 2.81 -7.82
N SER A 43 -8.86 3.56 -7.20
CA SER A 43 -9.56 4.67 -7.85
C SER A 43 -8.64 5.85 -8.21
N VAL A 44 -7.59 6.10 -7.43
CA VAL A 44 -6.58 7.13 -7.74
C VAL A 44 -5.68 6.71 -8.91
N MET A 45 -5.45 5.40 -9.05
CA MET A 45 -4.61 4.84 -10.11
C MET A 45 -5.36 4.63 -11.44
N MET A 46 -6.67 4.89 -11.48
CA MET A 46 -7.46 4.77 -12.71
C MET A 46 -7.20 5.95 -13.65
N PRO A 47 -7.23 5.73 -14.97
CA PRO A 47 -7.19 6.81 -15.95
C PRO A 47 -8.20 7.92 -15.66
N PRO A 48 -7.85 9.20 -15.94
CA PRO A 48 -8.77 10.31 -15.82
C PRO A 48 -10.07 10.06 -16.62
N GLY A 49 -11.22 10.32 -15.99
CA GLY A 49 -12.54 10.19 -16.62
C GLY A 49 -13.25 8.84 -16.44
N LEU A 50 -12.57 7.80 -15.97
CA LEU A 50 -13.20 6.48 -15.71
C LEU A 50 -13.94 6.40 -14.38
N VAL A 51 -13.58 7.23 -13.40
CA VAL A 51 -14.16 7.22 -12.06
C VAL A 51 -14.59 8.64 -11.69
N ASN A 52 -15.78 8.78 -11.08
CA ASN A 52 -16.24 10.06 -10.57
C ASN A 52 -15.22 10.62 -9.53
N PRO A 53 -14.75 11.87 -9.64
CA PRO A 53 -13.77 12.44 -8.72
C PRO A 53 -14.17 12.46 -7.24
N GLY A 54 -15.47 12.35 -6.93
CA GLY A 54 -16.00 12.22 -5.57
C GLY A 54 -15.79 10.83 -4.96
N ILE A 55 -15.66 9.77 -5.76
CA ILE A 55 -15.50 8.39 -5.29
C ILE A 55 -14.20 8.21 -4.48
N PRO A 56 -13.00 8.61 -4.97
CA PRO A 56 -11.78 8.49 -4.18
C PRO A 56 -11.85 9.21 -2.83
N ARG A 57 -12.48 10.39 -2.79
CA ARG A 57 -12.67 11.16 -1.55
C ARG A 57 -13.62 10.45 -0.58
N TRP A 58 -14.74 9.94 -1.09
CA TRP A 58 -15.69 9.18 -0.28
C TRP A 58 -15.07 7.89 0.27
N LEU A 59 -14.34 7.14 -0.55
CA LEU A 59 -13.64 5.93 -0.12
C LEU A 59 -12.59 6.25 0.95
N SER A 60 -11.83 7.33 0.79
CA SER A 60 -10.85 7.77 1.79
C SER A 60 -11.51 8.12 3.12
N ALA A 61 -12.65 8.83 3.10
CA ALA A 61 -13.42 9.11 4.31
C ALA A 61 -13.91 7.83 5.01
N ARG A 62 -14.41 6.85 4.24
CA ARG A 62 -14.81 5.54 4.77
C ARG A 62 -13.64 4.77 5.37
N THR A 63 -12.46 4.82 4.75
CA THR A 63 -11.23 4.25 5.30
C THR A 63 -10.93 4.83 6.69
N VAL A 64 -11.00 6.15 6.85
CA VAL A 64 -10.74 6.83 8.14
C VAL A 64 -11.81 6.49 9.19
N GLU A 65 -13.09 6.46 8.81
CA GLU A 65 -14.16 6.04 9.73
C GLU A 65 -13.92 4.62 10.25
N CYS A 66 -13.61 3.68 9.36
CA CYS A 66 -13.37 2.28 9.72
C CYS A 66 -12.06 2.10 10.50
N ILE A 67 -11.00 2.84 10.18
CA ILE A 67 -9.73 2.74 10.91
C ILE A 67 -9.91 3.18 12.36
N ASN A 68 -10.66 4.27 12.58
CA ASN A 68 -10.97 4.74 13.92
C ASN A 68 -11.73 3.68 14.74
N GLN A 69 -12.64 2.93 14.11
CA GLN A 69 -13.34 1.81 14.77
C GLN A 69 -12.40 0.65 15.10
N VAL A 70 -11.51 0.28 14.17
CA VAL A 70 -10.52 -0.79 14.36
C VAL A 70 -9.56 -0.46 15.50
N LEU A 71 -9.13 0.79 15.62
CA LEU A 71 -8.20 1.24 16.66
C LEU A 71 -8.81 1.23 18.08
N GLN A 72 -10.14 1.20 18.22
CA GLN A 72 -10.79 1.06 19.53
C GLN A 72 -10.77 -0.37 20.08
N ASP A 73 -10.45 -1.36 19.23
CA ASP A 73 -10.36 -2.77 19.65
C ASP A 73 -8.89 -3.22 19.64
N PRO A 74 -8.27 -3.44 20.81
CA PRO A 74 -6.86 -3.84 20.90
C PRO A 74 -6.50 -5.10 20.12
N LYS A 75 -7.45 -6.02 19.89
CA LYS A 75 -7.20 -7.23 19.10
C LYS A 75 -7.14 -6.94 17.60
N ARG A 76 -7.88 -5.95 17.14
CA ARG A 76 -7.99 -5.57 15.72
C ARG A 76 -7.00 -4.49 15.33
N ALA A 77 -6.68 -3.59 16.27
CA ALA A 77 -5.79 -2.45 16.08
C ALA A 77 -4.42 -2.84 15.52
N TYR A 78 -3.92 -4.05 15.82
CA TYR A 78 -2.62 -4.55 15.35
C TYR A 78 -2.74 -5.72 14.36
N SER A 79 -3.90 -5.91 13.74
CA SER A 79 -4.07 -6.93 12.70
C SER A 79 -3.25 -6.61 11.44
N ASP A 80 -2.97 -7.63 10.62
CA ASP A 80 -2.29 -7.46 9.32
C ASP A 80 -3.02 -6.44 8.44
N ALA A 81 -4.36 -6.49 8.45
CA ALA A 81 -5.19 -5.58 7.67
C ALA A 81 -5.18 -4.14 8.21
N ALA A 82 -5.19 -3.94 9.53
CA ALA A 82 -5.06 -2.61 10.13
C ALA A 82 -3.71 -1.96 9.80
N ILE A 83 -2.62 -2.72 9.98
CA ILE A 83 -1.26 -2.27 9.68
C ILE A 83 -1.12 -1.92 8.19
N LEU A 84 -1.62 -2.80 7.30
CA LEU A 84 -1.59 -2.56 5.86
C LEU A 84 -2.39 -1.31 5.49
N THR A 85 -3.54 -1.07 6.14
CA THR A 85 -4.36 0.12 5.91
C THR A 85 -3.60 1.40 6.23
N VAL A 86 -3.00 1.51 7.42
CA VAL A 86 -2.21 2.69 7.82
C VAL A 86 -1.04 2.91 6.85
N ASN A 87 -0.37 1.82 6.46
CA ASN A 87 0.74 1.88 5.53
C ASN A 87 0.32 2.39 4.13
N MET A 88 -0.85 1.96 3.63
CA MET A 88 -1.39 2.47 2.36
C MET A 88 -1.77 3.95 2.49
N VAL A 89 -2.41 4.38 3.58
CA VAL A 89 -2.73 5.80 3.80
C VAL A 89 -1.46 6.65 3.78
N ALA A 90 -0.43 6.25 4.55
CA ALA A 90 0.85 6.96 4.58
C ALA A 90 1.51 7.05 3.19
N LEU A 91 1.50 5.96 2.43
CA LEU A 91 2.05 5.91 1.07
C LEU A 91 1.34 6.89 0.14
N PHE A 92 0.02 6.86 0.10
CA PHE A 92 -0.75 7.69 -0.83
C PHE A 92 -0.72 9.17 -0.48
N GLU A 93 -0.72 9.51 0.80
CA GLU A 93 -0.53 10.90 1.23
C GLU A 93 0.88 11.41 0.89
N GLY A 94 1.91 10.57 1.11
CA GLY A 94 3.28 10.89 0.75
C GLY A 94 3.45 11.13 -0.75
N CYS A 95 2.85 10.30 -1.60
CA CYS A 95 2.88 10.45 -3.05
C CYS A 95 2.03 11.61 -3.57
N SER A 96 0.93 11.95 -2.90
CA SER A 96 0.03 13.04 -3.32
C SER A 96 0.52 14.44 -2.94
N GLY A 97 1.78 14.58 -2.51
CA GLY A 97 2.38 15.85 -2.10
C GLY A 97 2.03 16.29 -0.67
N HIS A 98 1.39 15.43 0.12
CA HIS A 98 1.08 15.69 1.54
C HIS A 98 2.14 15.04 2.45
N GLY A 99 3.43 15.32 2.20
CA GLY A 99 4.52 14.67 2.93
C GLY A 99 4.49 14.87 4.46
N ALA A 100 3.94 16.00 4.93
CA ALA A 100 3.70 16.23 6.35
C ALA A 100 2.68 15.25 6.95
N ALA A 101 1.63 14.90 6.21
CA ALA A 101 0.61 13.95 6.67
C ALA A 101 1.17 12.52 6.71
N ALA A 102 1.99 12.15 5.72
CA ALA A 102 2.76 10.89 5.77
C ALA A 102 3.65 10.80 7.02
N ALA A 103 4.29 11.91 7.42
CA ALA A 103 5.13 11.97 8.62
C ALA A 103 4.34 11.78 9.93
N GLU A 104 3.03 12.06 9.94
CA GLU A 104 2.16 11.81 11.09
C GLU A 104 1.77 10.32 11.21
N HIS A 105 1.60 9.62 10.08
CA HIS A 105 1.24 8.19 10.07
C HIS A 105 2.43 7.26 10.33
N GLN A 106 3.64 7.62 9.87
CA GLN A 106 4.84 6.79 10.01
C GLN A 106 5.12 6.35 11.48
N PRO A 107 5.07 7.24 12.49
CA PRO A 107 5.24 6.84 13.89
C PRO A 107 4.15 5.90 14.41
N ILE A 108 2.90 6.06 13.94
CA ILE A 108 1.78 5.20 14.32
C ILE A 108 2.01 3.80 13.77
N LEU A 109 2.34 3.70 12.48
CA LEU A 109 2.67 2.44 11.84
C LEU A 109 3.84 1.72 12.51
N ARG A 110 4.91 2.46 12.85
CA ARG A 110 6.05 1.92 13.60
C ARG A 110 5.62 1.28 14.92
N ARG A 111 4.80 1.99 15.71
CA ARG A 111 4.26 1.46 16.98
C ARG A 111 3.44 0.18 16.77
N MET A 112 2.55 0.16 15.78
CA MET A 112 1.74 -1.03 15.50
C MET A 112 2.59 -2.25 15.12
N VAL A 113 3.69 -2.04 14.41
CA VAL A 113 4.65 -3.11 14.07
C VAL A 113 5.45 -3.55 15.31
N ASP A 114 5.88 -2.61 16.14
CA ASP A 114 6.62 -2.90 17.37
C ASP A 114 5.78 -3.72 18.38
N GLU A 115 4.49 -3.44 18.50
CA GLU A 115 3.53 -4.23 19.30
C GLU A 115 3.40 -5.68 18.82
N ARG A 116 3.84 -5.99 17.59
CA ARG A 116 3.91 -7.35 17.05
C ARG A 116 5.30 -7.98 17.16
N GLY A 117 6.21 -7.34 17.88
CA GLY A 117 7.60 -7.76 18.03
C GLY A 117 8.50 -7.35 16.87
N GLY A 118 8.09 -6.37 16.05
CA GLY A 118 8.86 -5.83 14.94
C GLY A 118 8.75 -6.63 13.63
N LEU A 119 9.29 -6.06 12.54
CA LEU A 119 9.23 -6.64 11.19
C LEU A 119 9.82 -8.06 11.13
N THR A 120 10.92 -8.33 11.84
CA THR A 120 11.54 -9.65 11.90
C THR A 120 10.62 -10.70 12.51
N SER A 121 9.84 -10.35 13.54
CA SER A 121 8.88 -11.25 14.17
C SER A 121 7.71 -11.56 13.22
N ILE A 122 7.21 -10.54 12.53
CA ILE A 122 6.14 -10.70 11.53
C ILE A 122 6.60 -11.59 10.37
N ALA A 123 7.81 -11.36 9.83
CA ALA A 123 8.35 -12.12 8.70
C ALA A 123 8.67 -13.59 9.04
N ARG A 124 8.90 -13.92 10.31
CA ARG A 124 9.16 -15.30 10.78
C ARG A 124 7.92 -16.19 10.84
N LYS A 125 6.72 -15.62 10.71
CA LYS A 125 5.50 -16.42 10.63
C LYS A 125 5.55 -17.27 9.36
N ASP A 126 5.19 -18.54 9.46
CA ASP A 126 5.08 -19.44 8.30
C ASP A 126 3.78 -19.17 7.52
N ASN A 127 3.65 -17.93 7.07
CA ASN A 127 2.52 -17.42 6.30
C ASN A 127 3.05 -16.43 5.26
N GLU A 128 2.71 -16.66 4.00
CA GLU A 128 3.16 -15.81 2.89
C GLU A 128 2.59 -14.40 2.97
N ASP A 129 1.37 -14.23 3.50
CA ASP A 129 0.77 -12.90 3.71
C ASP A 129 1.58 -12.06 4.70
N SER A 130 2.11 -12.67 5.77
CA SER A 130 2.93 -11.95 6.73
C SER A 130 4.28 -11.53 6.15
N LYS A 131 4.88 -12.35 5.27
CA LYS A 131 6.10 -11.96 4.54
C LYS A 131 5.81 -10.83 3.54
N ASN A 132 4.74 -10.96 2.77
CA ASN A 132 4.30 -9.92 1.82
C ASN A 132 3.95 -8.61 2.52
N LEU A 133 3.36 -8.64 3.71
CA LEU A 133 3.09 -7.45 4.52
C LEU A 133 4.39 -6.72 4.85
N VAL A 134 5.42 -7.44 5.34
CA VAL A 134 6.72 -6.85 5.67
C VAL A 134 7.39 -6.26 4.42
N ARG A 135 7.33 -6.97 3.29
CA ARG A 135 7.84 -6.47 2.00
C ARG A 135 7.13 -5.18 1.58
N PHE A 136 5.80 -5.13 1.71
CA PHE A 136 5.00 -3.96 1.35
C PHE A 136 5.33 -2.78 2.27
N ILE A 137 5.50 -2.99 3.58
CA ILE A 137 5.89 -1.94 4.53
C ILE A 137 7.25 -1.37 4.17
N ALA A 138 8.26 -2.23 3.96
CA ALA A 138 9.60 -1.79 3.57
C ALA A 138 9.59 -1.03 2.24
N TRP A 139 8.83 -1.53 1.26
CA TRP A 139 8.66 -0.86 -0.02
C TRP A 139 8.03 0.53 0.11
N ALA A 140 6.91 0.64 0.83
CA ALA A 140 6.21 1.89 1.03
C ALA A 140 7.08 2.93 1.77
N ASP A 141 7.82 2.50 2.81
CA ASP A 141 8.72 3.37 3.57
C ASP A 141 9.81 3.99 2.67
N ARG A 142 10.38 3.20 1.74
CA ARG A 142 11.34 3.68 0.73
C ARG A 142 10.72 4.68 -0.22
N VAL A 143 9.52 4.40 -0.74
CA VAL A 143 8.82 5.35 -1.63
C VAL A 143 8.55 6.66 -0.90
N ILE A 144 8.01 6.61 0.31
CA ILE A 144 7.72 7.80 1.12
C ILE A 144 9.00 8.60 1.35
N ARG A 145 10.10 7.97 1.78
CA ARG A 145 11.39 8.64 1.94
C ARG A 145 11.85 9.33 0.66
N CYS A 146 11.76 8.66 -0.48
CA CYS A 146 12.18 9.21 -1.76
C CYS A 146 11.31 10.39 -2.22
N GLN A 147 10.00 10.37 -1.93
CA GLN A 147 9.09 11.45 -2.33
C GLN A 147 9.10 12.65 -1.37
N THR A 148 9.25 12.40 -0.08
CA THR A 148 9.02 13.41 0.96
C THR A 148 10.30 13.86 1.66
N GLY A 149 11.38 13.07 1.58
CA GLY A 149 12.58 13.26 2.38
C GLY A 149 12.44 12.77 3.83
N ASN A 150 11.31 12.17 4.22
CA ASN A 150 11.14 11.64 5.56
C ASN A 150 12.17 10.53 5.87
N PRO A 151 12.62 10.40 7.13
CA PRO A 151 13.45 9.27 7.55
C PRO A 151 12.75 7.93 7.33
N LEU A 152 13.53 6.84 7.20
CA LEU A 152 12.93 5.50 7.18
C LEU A 152 12.41 5.17 8.57
N MET A 153 11.24 4.54 8.63
CA MET A 153 10.69 3.99 9.86
C MET A 153 11.52 2.82 10.40
N PHE A 154 12.13 2.02 9.52
CA PHE A 154 12.74 0.74 9.89
C PHE A 154 14.21 0.62 9.43
N GLU A 155 15.05 1.59 9.77
CA GLU A 155 16.47 1.65 9.35
C GLU A 155 17.30 0.41 9.72
N ASP A 156 17.00 -0.21 10.86
CA ASP A 156 17.71 -1.39 11.36
C ASP A 156 17.26 -2.71 10.70
N PHE A 157 16.20 -2.68 9.90
CA PHE A 157 15.65 -3.88 9.29
C PHE A 157 16.43 -4.27 8.04
N LYS A 158 16.91 -5.51 8.00
CA LYS A 158 17.55 -6.06 6.81
C LYS A 158 16.47 -6.43 5.78
N GLU A 159 16.29 -5.54 4.82
CA GLU A 159 15.37 -5.70 3.70
C GLU A 159 15.73 -6.90 2.81
N GLU A 160 14.73 -7.42 2.09
CA GLU A 160 14.93 -8.46 1.08
C GLU A 160 15.67 -7.91 -0.15
N GLU A 161 16.32 -8.81 -0.88
CA GLU A 161 17.18 -8.47 -2.00
C GLU A 161 16.46 -7.67 -3.10
N SER A 162 15.18 -7.98 -3.38
CA SER A 162 14.39 -7.25 -4.38
C SER A 162 14.21 -5.77 -4.02
N VAL A 163 13.94 -5.46 -2.75
CA VAL A 163 13.80 -4.09 -2.26
C VAL A 163 15.14 -3.36 -2.43
N THR A 164 16.25 -4.02 -2.08
CA THR A 164 17.59 -3.40 -2.20
C THR A 164 18.04 -3.19 -3.65
N LYS A 165 17.58 -4.02 -4.59
CA LYS A 165 17.94 -3.94 -6.02
C LYS A 165 17.11 -2.93 -6.80
N THR A 166 15.97 -2.49 -6.28
CA THR A 166 15.12 -1.50 -6.94
C THR A 166 15.82 -0.14 -7.01
N ASP A 167 15.75 0.51 -8.17
CA ASP A 167 16.15 1.91 -8.30
C ASP A 167 15.03 2.81 -7.78
N TRP A 168 15.23 3.40 -6.61
CA TRP A 168 14.21 4.20 -5.95
C TRP A 168 14.12 5.65 -6.46
N ASN A 169 15.11 6.12 -7.22
CA ASN A 169 15.17 7.51 -7.65
C ASN A 169 14.08 7.84 -8.66
N GLY A 170 13.10 8.67 -8.28
CA GLY A 170 11.99 9.02 -9.16
C GLY A 170 11.03 7.86 -9.44
N ILE A 171 11.01 6.83 -8.57
CA ILE A 171 10.20 5.61 -8.71
C ILE A 171 8.73 5.92 -8.99
N TRP A 172 8.15 6.90 -8.29
CA TRP A 172 6.74 7.27 -8.45
C TRP A 172 6.44 7.83 -9.84
N ALA A 173 7.27 8.76 -10.33
CA ALA A 173 7.12 9.32 -11.67
C ALA A 173 7.23 8.25 -12.76
N ARG A 174 8.04 7.21 -12.55
CA ARG A 174 8.12 6.05 -13.46
C ARG A 174 6.87 5.18 -13.39
N MET A 175 6.32 4.98 -12.19
CA MET A 175 5.05 4.26 -12.01
C MET A 175 3.88 4.99 -12.67
N GLU A 176 3.81 6.33 -12.57
CA GLU A 176 2.80 7.16 -13.25
C GLU A 176 2.93 7.06 -14.77
N ARG A 177 4.15 7.23 -15.31
CA ARG A 177 4.39 7.13 -16.75
C ARG A 177 3.97 5.78 -17.34
N ARG A 178 4.24 4.68 -16.64
CA ARG A 178 3.79 3.35 -17.09
C ARG A 178 2.27 3.26 -17.20
N VAL A 179 1.50 3.91 -16.32
CA VAL A 179 0.03 3.91 -16.44
C VAL A 179 -0.41 4.58 -17.74
N GLU A 180 0.21 5.70 -18.09
CA GLU A 180 -0.06 6.42 -19.34
C GLU A 180 0.32 5.59 -20.57
N GLU A 181 1.49 4.95 -20.57
CA GLU A 181 2.01 4.16 -21.69
C GLU A 181 1.18 2.90 -21.98
N ASN A 182 0.53 2.31 -20.97
CA ASN A 182 -0.27 1.09 -21.15
C ASN A 182 -1.66 1.32 -21.77
N ASN A 183 -2.09 2.57 -21.95
CA ASN A 183 -3.35 2.97 -22.60
C ASN A 183 -4.54 2.00 -22.32
N PRO A 184 -4.91 1.78 -21.04
CA PRO A 184 -5.95 0.82 -20.69
C PRO A 184 -7.27 1.20 -21.36
N GLN A 185 -7.86 0.25 -22.09
CA GLN A 185 -9.13 0.49 -22.77
C GLN A 185 -10.25 0.73 -21.75
N PRO A 186 -11.22 1.62 -22.06
CA PRO A 186 -12.43 1.76 -21.26
C PRO A 186 -13.11 0.40 -21.09
N ILE A 187 -13.62 0.13 -19.89
CA ILE A 187 -14.47 -1.03 -19.66
C ILE A 187 -15.71 -0.82 -20.52
N GLU A 188 -15.95 -1.69 -21.52
CA GLU A 188 -17.18 -1.64 -22.32
C GLU A 188 -18.38 -1.70 -21.38
N GLU A 189 -19.30 -0.74 -21.52
CA GLU A 189 -20.57 -0.77 -20.80
C GLU A 189 -21.26 -2.09 -21.12
N LEU A 190 -21.46 -2.93 -20.10
CA LEU A 190 -22.26 -4.13 -20.26
C LEU A 190 -23.65 -3.66 -20.72
N PRO A 191 -24.22 -4.23 -21.79
CA PRO A 191 -25.54 -3.84 -22.26
C PRO A 191 -26.54 -4.02 -21.11
N ASP A 192 -27.39 -3.00 -20.91
CA ASP A 192 -28.45 -3.03 -19.92
C ASP A 192 -29.24 -4.35 -20.03
N CYS A 193 -29.13 -5.19 -19.01
CA CYS A 193 -29.86 -6.45 -18.88
C CYS A 193 -31.35 -6.21 -18.60
#